data_AF-A0A6A8AK45-F1
#
_entry.id   AF-A0A6A8AK45-F1
#
_cell.length_a   1.000
_cell.length_b   1.000
_cell.length_c   1.000
_cell.angle_alpha   90.00
_cell.angle_beta   90.00
_cell.angle_gamma   90.00
#
_symmetry.space_group_name_H-M   'P 1'
#
loop_
_entity.id
_entity.type
_entity.pdbx_description
1 polymer ?
#
loop_
_entity_poly.entity_id
_entity_poly.type
_entity_poly.pdbx_seq_one_letter_code
_entity_poly.pdbx_strand_id
1 'polypeptide(L)'
;MVGFTWKDIDRYETVRDAAIKSGRIPVFDPRLAYLLARIGRSVYNEGARVFLERCGCMLYSPGDYSNSKHKVGDMPLSEWSRKRDNIVVDTKHLEKGISALEISESPSSYVLHLDYFRFKNILDFDLPEGSVFVRAQCEPFNPKMELSQERMERWLKHFNINAKNDWKPYQIHASGHASGPEIQEMINKIKPKLLVPVHTEKPELFRNPAGEVYRPKKGVEVSV
;
A
#
# COMPACT_ATOMS: atom_id res chain seq x y z
N MET A 1 2.36 -8.12 10.68
CA MET A 1 1.64 -7.50 9.56
C MET A 1 2.00 -6.02 9.47
N VAL A 2 2.07 -5.47 8.25
CA VAL A 2 2.35 -4.04 8.01
C VAL A 2 1.36 -3.50 6.98
N GLY A 3 0.69 -2.39 7.29
CA GLY A 3 -0.23 -1.71 6.38
C GLY A 3 0.40 -0.47 5.75
N PHE A 4 0.54 -0.45 4.43
CA PHE A 4 0.98 0.72 3.65
C PHE A 4 0.31 0.74 2.27
N THR A 5 0.48 1.81 1.50
CA THR A 5 -0.12 1.88 0.16
C THR A 5 0.66 1.03 -0.83
N TRP A 6 -0.04 0.23 -1.64
CA TRP A 6 0.59 -0.67 -2.62
C TRP A 6 1.40 0.04 -3.73
N LYS A 7 1.31 1.38 -3.82
CA LYS A 7 2.07 2.20 -4.75
C LYS A 7 3.38 2.76 -4.18
N ASP A 8 3.61 2.59 -2.88
CA ASP A 8 4.81 3.10 -2.19
C ASP A 8 5.92 2.04 -2.27
N ILE A 9 6.80 2.22 -3.26
CA ILE A 9 7.90 1.29 -3.56
C ILE A 9 8.99 1.41 -2.49
N ASP A 10 9.27 2.62 -1.99
CA ASP A 10 10.27 2.85 -0.95
C ASP A 10 9.88 2.14 0.35
N ARG A 11 8.59 2.19 0.71
CA ARG A 11 8.05 1.43 1.85
C ARG A 11 8.12 -0.06 1.63
N TYR A 12 7.84 -0.52 0.41
CA TYR A 12 8.00 -1.93 0.06
C TYR A 12 9.43 -2.40 0.29
N GLU A 13 10.43 -1.66 -0.18
CA GLU A 13 11.85 -2.02 0.01
C GLU A 13 12.21 -2.04 1.50
N THR A 14 11.76 -1.03 2.26
CA THR A 14 11.97 -0.96 3.70
C THR A 14 11.39 -2.16 4.44
N VAL A 15 10.12 -2.52 4.14
CA VAL A 15 9.43 -3.64 4.79
C VAL A 15 10.03 -4.98 4.36
N ARG A 16 10.37 -5.14 3.07
CA ARG A 16 11.03 -6.31 2.51
C ARG A 16 12.35 -6.58 3.23
N ASP A 17 13.21 -5.57 3.30
CA ASP A 17 14.54 -5.70 3.90
C ASP A 17 14.46 -5.96 5.40
N ALA A 18 13.53 -5.30 6.11
CA ALA A 18 13.29 -5.55 7.53
C ALA A 18 12.80 -6.98 7.79
N ALA A 19 11.89 -7.50 6.96
CA ALA A 19 11.40 -8.87 7.07
C ALA A 19 12.54 -9.88 6.87
N ILE A 20 13.31 -9.76 5.79
CA ILE A 20 14.44 -10.64 5.47
C ILE A 20 15.50 -10.60 6.58
N LYS A 21 15.88 -9.42 7.05
CA LYS A 21 16.83 -9.27 8.17
C LYS A 21 16.34 -9.90 9.47
N SER A 22 15.03 -9.96 9.67
CA SER A 22 14.42 -10.64 10.82
C SER A 22 14.28 -12.16 10.65
N GLY A 23 14.78 -12.73 9.55
CA GLY A 23 14.65 -14.16 9.23
C GLY A 23 13.23 -14.57 8.81
N ARG A 24 12.39 -13.61 8.40
CA ARG A 24 11.00 -13.84 8.00
C ARG A 24 10.81 -13.61 6.51
N ILE A 25 9.84 -14.30 5.94
CA ILE A 25 9.48 -14.20 4.52
C ILE A 25 8.52 -13.02 4.34
N PRO A 26 8.89 -11.97 3.60
CA PRO A 26 7.98 -10.89 3.26
C PRO A 26 6.95 -11.34 2.22
N VAL A 27 5.68 -11.04 2.47
CA VAL A 27 4.56 -11.41 1.61
C VAL A 27 3.78 -10.14 1.24
N PHE A 28 3.68 -9.85 -0.06
CA PHE A 28 3.10 -8.61 -0.55
C PHE A 28 1.76 -8.76 -1.28
N ASP A 29 0.99 -7.67 -1.27
CA ASP A 29 -0.22 -7.48 -2.06
C ASP A 29 0.01 -7.72 -3.57
N PRO A 30 -0.86 -8.46 -4.28
CA PRO A 30 -0.69 -8.73 -5.71
C PRO A 30 -0.78 -7.48 -6.59
N ARG A 31 -1.43 -6.39 -6.14
CA ARG A 31 -1.39 -5.06 -6.80
C ARG A 31 0.02 -4.49 -6.81
N LEU A 32 0.78 -4.68 -5.72
CA LEU A 32 2.16 -4.22 -5.62
C LEU A 32 3.06 -5.04 -6.55
N ALA A 33 2.87 -6.36 -6.58
CA ALA A 33 3.58 -7.23 -7.51
C ALA A 33 3.33 -6.82 -8.98
N TYR A 34 2.08 -6.56 -9.34
CA TYR A 34 1.72 -6.02 -10.64
C TYR A 34 2.38 -4.65 -10.92
N LEU A 35 2.51 -3.76 -9.93
CA LEU A 35 3.22 -2.49 -10.12
C LEU A 35 4.71 -2.70 -10.41
N LEU A 36 5.39 -3.57 -9.67
CA LEU A 36 6.81 -3.87 -9.87
C LEU A 36 7.06 -4.48 -11.25
N ALA A 37 6.19 -5.40 -11.68
CA ALA A 37 6.21 -5.98 -13.02
C ALA A 37 6.24 -4.92 -14.11
N ARG A 38 5.39 -3.89 -13.95
CA ARG A 38 5.24 -2.78 -14.89
C ARG A 38 6.47 -1.90 -15.02
N ILE A 39 7.38 -1.94 -14.05
CA ILE A 39 8.66 -1.23 -14.07
C ILE A 39 9.85 -2.19 -14.23
N GLY A 40 9.60 -3.43 -14.67
CA GLY A 40 10.64 -4.41 -14.98
C GLY A 40 11.26 -5.10 -13.76
N ARG A 41 10.56 -5.10 -12.62
CA ARG A 41 11.00 -5.73 -11.36
C ARG A 41 10.09 -6.90 -11.01
N SER A 42 10.60 -7.88 -10.27
CA SER A 42 9.80 -9.03 -9.83
C SER A 42 9.96 -9.24 -8.33
N VAL A 43 8.83 -9.29 -7.61
CA VAL A 43 8.78 -9.56 -6.15
C VAL A 43 9.55 -10.83 -5.79
N TYR A 44 9.45 -11.86 -6.64
CA TYR A 44 10.10 -13.15 -6.41
C TYR A 44 11.62 -13.08 -6.49
N ASN A 45 12.13 -12.31 -7.45
CA ASN A 45 13.58 -12.12 -7.62
C ASN A 45 14.17 -11.29 -6.47
N GLU A 46 13.34 -10.54 -5.77
CA GLU A 46 13.71 -9.71 -4.62
C GLU A 46 13.52 -10.43 -3.27
N GLY A 47 13.38 -11.76 -3.28
CA GLY A 47 13.32 -12.56 -2.05
C GLY A 47 11.98 -12.49 -1.31
N ALA A 48 10.93 -12.01 -1.98
CA ALA A 48 9.59 -11.91 -1.43
C ALA A 48 8.60 -12.88 -2.09
N ARG A 49 7.41 -12.97 -1.49
CA ARG A 49 6.26 -13.74 -2.00
C ARG A 49 5.07 -12.82 -2.21
N VAL A 50 4.08 -13.30 -2.95
CA VAL A 50 2.83 -12.57 -3.20
C VAL A 50 1.69 -13.30 -2.52
N PHE A 51 0.86 -12.57 -1.78
CA PHE A 51 -0.30 -13.14 -1.13
C PHE A 51 -1.37 -13.50 -2.18
N LEU A 52 -1.76 -14.77 -2.19
CA LEU A 52 -2.87 -15.27 -2.96
C LEU A 52 -4.14 -15.09 -2.14
N GLU A 53 -4.91 -14.04 -2.43
CA GLU A 53 -6.22 -13.83 -1.81
C GLU A 53 -7.27 -14.73 -2.47
N ARG A 54 -8.22 -15.27 -1.71
CA ARG A 54 -9.40 -15.95 -2.26
C ARG A 54 -10.26 -14.97 -3.06
N CYS A 55 -10.77 -15.41 -4.21
CA CYS A 55 -11.45 -14.53 -5.15
C CYS A 55 -12.81 -15.06 -5.61
N GLY A 56 -12.94 -15.48 -6.88
CA GLY A 56 -14.21 -15.84 -7.48
C GLY A 56 -14.89 -17.04 -6.81
N CYS A 57 -14.39 -18.24 -7.10
CA CYS A 57 -14.89 -19.51 -6.57
C CYS A 57 -14.31 -19.88 -5.19
N MET A 58 -13.36 -19.11 -4.65
CA MET A 58 -12.79 -19.24 -3.30
C MET A 58 -11.94 -20.50 -3.07
N LEU A 59 -11.39 -21.10 -4.14
CA LEU A 59 -10.67 -22.38 -4.11
C LEU A 59 -9.16 -22.27 -4.41
N TYR A 60 -8.62 -21.05 -4.50
CA TYR A 60 -7.23 -20.80 -4.95
C TYR A 60 -6.92 -21.44 -6.30
N SER A 61 -7.89 -21.43 -7.22
CA SER A 61 -7.77 -22.07 -8.54
C SER A 61 -7.46 -21.04 -9.64
N PRO A 62 -6.92 -21.43 -10.81
CA PRO A 62 -6.76 -20.51 -11.93
C PRO A 62 -8.04 -19.74 -12.31
N GLY A 63 -9.20 -20.38 -12.16
CA GLY A 63 -10.51 -19.76 -12.38
C GLY A 63 -10.80 -18.56 -11.47
N ASP A 64 -10.25 -18.53 -10.26
CA ASP A 64 -10.43 -17.44 -9.27
C ASP A 64 -9.88 -16.09 -9.76
N TYR A 65 -8.90 -16.09 -10.65
CA TYR A 65 -8.08 -14.93 -11.00
C TYR A 65 -8.29 -14.42 -12.43
N SER A 66 -9.06 -15.17 -13.24
CA SER A 66 -9.34 -14.93 -14.66
C SER A 66 -9.88 -13.53 -15.02
N ASN A 67 -10.46 -12.79 -14.07
CA ASN A 67 -11.14 -11.53 -14.33
C ASN A 67 -10.44 -10.27 -13.76
N SER A 68 -9.26 -10.40 -13.14
CA SER A 68 -8.63 -9.26 -12.45
C SER A 68 -7.13 -9.23 -12.64
N LYS A 69 -6.64 -8.37 -13.55
CA LYS A 69 -5.20 -8.15 -13.81
C LYS A 69 -4.35 -7.97 -12.55
N HIS A 70 -4.86 -7.26 -11.54
CA HIS A 70 -4.14 -7.02 -10.29
C HIS A 70 -4.02 -8.25 -9.38
N LYS A 71 -4.62 -9.38 -9.77
CA LYS A 71 -4.58 -10.66 -9.06
C LYS A 71 -3.89 -11.76 -9.88
N VAL A 72 -3.57 -11.49 -11.15
CA VAL A 72 -2.77 -12.35 -12.04
C VAL A 72 -1.27 -12.02 -11.93
N GLY A 73 -0.94 -10.88 -11.30
CA GLY A 73 0.40 -10.46 -10.88
C GLY A 73 1.37 -9.99 -11.97
N ASP A 74 2.52 -10.64 -12.23
CA ASP A 74 3.72 -10.17 -12.97
C ASP A 74 3.54 -10.18 -14.49
N MET A 75 2.28 -10.02 -14.92
CA MET A 75 1.87 -10.05 -16.31
C MET A 75 2.02 -8.66 -16.96
N PRO A 76 2.75 -8.56 -18.09
CA PRO A 76 2.76 -7.37 -18.93
C PRO A 76 1.35 -7.03 -19.46
N LEU A 77 1.02 -5.75 -19.58
CA LEU A 77 -0.30 -5.32 -20.08
C LEU A 77 -0.61 -5.83 -21.50
N SER A 78 0.42 -5.97 -22.34
CA SER A 78 0.32 -6.50 -23.70
C SER A 78 -0.17 -7.95 -23.73
N GLU A 79 0.09 -8.70 -22.67
CA GLU A 79 -0.30 -10.10 -22.52
C GLU A 79 -1.67 -10.24 -21.82
N TRP A 80 -2.17 -9.16 -21.21
CA TRP A 80 -3.46 -9.17 -20.55
C TRP A 80 -4.62 -8.98 -21.53
N SER A 81 -5.52 -9.97 -21.60
CA SER A 81 -6.74 -9.94 -22.41
C SER A 81 -7.99 -9.94 -21.53
N ARG A 82 -9.00 -9.13 -21.89
CA ARG A 82 -10.37 -9.20 -21.30
C ARG A 82 -11.25 -10.26 -21.95
N LYS A 83 -10.82 -10.85 -23.09
CA LYS A 83 -11.61 -11.83 -23.83
C LYS A 83 -11.45 -13.19 -23.15
N ARG A 84 -12.59 -13.81 -22.77
CA ARG A 84 -12.64 -15.13 -22.10
C ARG A 84 -11.88 -16.23 -22.84
N ASP A 85 -11.73 -16.10 -24.16
CA ASP A 85 -11.12 -17.13 -25.00
C ASP A 85 -9.57 -17.06 -25.05
N ASN A 86 -8.97 -15.95 -24.60
CA ASN A 86 -7.51 -15.78 -24.52
C ASN A 86 -7.10 -15.52 -23.07
N ILE A 87 -7.33 -16.49 -22.20
CA ILE A 87 -6.80 -16.42 -20.84
C ILE A 87 -5.30 -16.73 -20.90
N VAL A 88 -4.48 -15.74 -21.23
CA VAL A 88 -3.10 -15.78 -20.75
C VAL A 88 -3.23 -15.61 -19.23
N VAL A 89 -3.13 -16.71 -18.49
CA VAL A 89 -3.01 -16.68 -17.04
C VAL A 89 -1.51 -16.65 -16.78
N ASP A 90 -0.99 -15.55 -16.25
CA ASP A 90 0.30 -15.62 -15.60
C ASP A 90 0.07 -16.41 -14.31
N THR A 91 0.36 -17.71 -14.38
CA THR A 91 0.23 -18.63 -13.26
C THR A 91 1.40 -18.49 -12.30
N LYS A 92 2.43 -17.68 -12.56
CA LYS A 92 3.56 -17.51 -11.63
C LYS A 92 3.08 -17.09 -10.25
N HIS A 93 2.01 -16.30 -10.17
CA HIS A 93 1.42 -15.94 -8.89
C HIS A 93 0.76 -17.12 -8.19
N LEU A 94 0.13 -18.02 -8.94
CA LEU A 94 -0.47 -19.24 -8.41
C LEU A 94 0.59 -20.28 -8.02
N GLU A 95 1.70 -20.34 -8.76
CA GLU A 95 2.77 -21.32 -8.55
C GLU A 95 3.77 -20.88 -7.47
N LYS A 96 4.09 -19.58 -7.41
CA LYS A 96 5.12 -19.03 -6.51
C LYS A 96 4.54 -18.12 -5.42
N GLY A 97 3.27 -17.76 -5.51
CA GLY A 97 2.58 -17.03 -4.44
C GLY A 97 2.39 -17.91 -3.21
N ILE A 98 1.75 -17.35 -2.20
CA ILE A 98 1.47 -18.05 -0.95
C ILE A 98 0.01 -17.82 -0.55
N SER A 99 -0.70 -18.90 -0.31
CA SER A 99 -2.10 -18.90 0.13
C SER A 99 -2.20 -18.73 1.65
N ALA A 100 -3.41 -18.44 2.13
CA ALA A 100 -3.67 -18.40 3.57
C ALA A 100 -3.48 -19.77 4.24
N LEU A 101 -3.73 -20.87 3.50
CA LEU A 101 -3.53 -22.23 4.00
C LEU A 101 -2.05 -22.47 4.32
N GLU A 102 -1.16 -22.14 3.38
CA GLU A 102 0.30 -22.26 3.57
C GLU A 102 0.83 -21.30 4.65
N ILE A 103 0.26 -20.10 4.76
CA ILE A 103 0.60 -19.18 5.85
C ILE A 103 0.25 -19.80 7.21
N SER A 104 -0.88 -20.51 7.31
CA SER A 104 -1.35 -21.12 8.56
C SER A 104 -0.47 -22.27 9.05
N GLU A 105 0.32 -22.89 8.18
CA GLU A 105 1.26 -23.95 8.57
C GLU A 105 2.42 -23.42 9.42
N SER A 106 2.85 -22.17 9.17
CA SER A 106 3.96 -21.55 9.92
C SER A 106 3.81 -20.03 10.02
N PRO A 107 2.76 -19.52 10.67
CA PRO A 107 2.36 -18.11 10.60
C PRO A 107 3.43 -17.13 11.12
N SER A 108 4.23 -17.55 12.10
CA SER A 108 5.32 -16.76 12.66
C SER A 108 6.48 -16.50 11.68
N SER A 109 6.57 -17.26 10.59
CA SER A 109 7.62 -17.14 9.57
C SER A 109 7.40 -15.97 8.61
N TYR A 110 6.25 -15.29 8.66
CA TYR A 110 5.84 -14.34 7.63
C TYR A 110 5.71 -12.90 8.14
N VAL A 111 5.99 -11.95 7.24
CA VAL A 111 5.59 -10.55 7.39
C VAL A 111 4.65 -10.20 6.24
N LEU A 112 3.36 -10.10 6.55
CA LEU A 112 2.32 -9.80 5.56
C LEU A 112 2.14 -8.30 5.37
N HIS A 113 2.16 -7.85 4.11
CA HIS A 113 1.60 -6.57 3.69
C HIS A 113 0.08 -6.68 3.66
N LEU A 114 -0.56 -6.23 4.73
CA LEU A 114 -2.01 -6.30 4.89
C LEU A 114 -2.48 -4.98 5.51
N ASP A 115 -3.18 -4.17 4.73
CA ASP A 115 -3.83 -2.95 5.23
C ASP A 115 -5.23 -3.26 5.80
N TYR A 116 -5.83 -2.28 6.48
CA TYR A 116 -7.17 -2.41 7.06
C TYR A 116 -8.22 -2.87 6.04
N PHE A 117 -8.14 -2.40 4.78
CA PHE A 117 -9.10 -2.77 3.74
C PHE A 117 -8.99 -4.24 3.32
N ARG A 118 -7.93 -4.94 3.72
CA ARG A 118 -7.72 -6.36 3.51
C ARG A 118 -7.76 -7.21 4.78
N PHE A 119 -8.13 -6.64 5.93
CA PHE A 119 -8.24 -7.39 7.19
C PHE A 119 -9.23 -8.56 7.13
N LYS A 120 -10.20 -8.53 6.21
CA LYS A 120 -11.06 -9.70 5.93
C LYS A 120 -10.26 -10.99 5.67
N ASN A 121 -9.04 -10.89 5.15
CA ASN A 121 -8.20 -12.05 4.85
C ASN A 121 -7.66 -12.72 6.13
N ILE A 122 -7.68 -12.03 7.28
CA ILE A 122 -7.33 -12.61 8.59
C ILE A 122 -8.28 -13.76 8.94
N LEU A 123 -9.50 -13.78 8.39
CA LEU A 123 -10.45 -14.89 8.58
C LEU A 123 -9.96 -16.21 7.95
N ASP A 124 -8.95 -16.15 7.09
CA ASP A 124 -8.47 -17.28 6.32
C ASP A 124 -7.23 -17.95 6.96
N PHE A 125 -6.64 -17.36 8.00
CA PHE A 125 -5.43 -17.89 8.64
C PHE A 125 -5.36 -17.58 10.14
N ASP A 126 -4.71 -18.47 10.88
CA ASP A 126 -4.53 -18.30 12.32
C ASP A 126 -3.42 -17.30 12.64
N LEU A 127 -3.70 -16.41 13.60
CA LEU A 127 -2.74 -15.42 14.08
C LEU A 127 -2.03 -15.94 15.34
N PRO A 128 -0.69 -15.95 15.36
CA PRO A 128 0.07 -16.28 16.55
C PRO A 128 -0.23 -15.32 17.70
N GLU A 129 -0.15 -15.82 18.92
CA GLU A 129 -0.18 -14.96 20.10
C GLU A 129 0.94 -13.90 20.01
N GLY A 130 0.61 -12.66 20.37
CA GLY A 130 1.56 -11.55 20.26
C GLY A 130 1.76 -11.05 18.82
N SER A 131 0.87 -11.41 17.89
CA SER A 131 0.84 -10.84 16.54
C SER A 131 0.89 -9.33 16.56
N VAL A 132 1.74 -8.77 15.69
CA VAL A 132 1.97 -7.33 15.61
C VAL A 132 1.40 -6.74 14.31
N PHE A 133 0.71 -5.61 14.44
CA PHE A 133 0.31 -4.76 13.32
C PHE A 133 0.98 -3.39 13.38
N VAL A 134 1.60 -3.03 12.27
CA VAL A 134 2.30 -1.77 12.07
C VAL A 134 1.57 -0.97 11.00
N ARG A 135 1.18 0.27 11.31
CA ARG A 135 0.53 1.19 10.36
C ARG A 135 1.56 2.18 9.83
N ALA A 136 1.88 2.04 8.55
CA ALA A 136 2.81 2.87 7.81
C ALA A 136 2.08 3.83 6.85
N GLN A 137 1.03 4.48 7.35
CA GLN A 137 0.16 5.39 6.59
C GLN A 137 -0.18 6.59 7.46
N CYS A 138 -0.55 7.71 6.85
CA CYS A 138 -0.90 8.93 7.59
C CYS A 138 -1.99 8.70 8.65
N GLU A 139 -1.87 9.47 9.72
CA GLU A 139 -2.88 9.65 10.75
C GLU A 139 -4.18 10.18 10.13
N PRO A 140 -5.35 9.87 10.73
CA PRO A 140 -6.61 10.41 10.27
C PRO A 140 -6.62 11.93 10.39
N PHE A 141 -7.00 12.60 9.32
CA PHE A 141 -7.13 14.06 9.26
C PHE A 141 -8.53 14.50 8.84
N ASN A 142 -9.47 13.56 8.73
CA ASN A 142 -10.87 13.83 8.46
C ASN A 142 -11.78 12.77 9.11
N PRO A 143 -13.08 13.06 9.32
CA PRO A 143 -13.99 12.16 10.02
C PRO A 143 -14.14 10.77 9.38
N LYS A 144 -14.03 10.65 8.05
CA LYS A 144 -14.12 9.34 7.38
C LYS A 144 -12.92 8.45 7.73
N MET A 145 -11.74 9.06 7.86
CA MET A 145 -10.52 8.34 8.26
C MET A 145 -10.54 7.98 9.74
N GLU A 146 -11.07 8.84 10.61
CA GLU A 146 -11.26 8.54 12.04
C GLU A 146 -12.16 7.30 12.20
N LEU A 147 -13.31 7.27 11.51
CA LEU A 147 -14.20 6.11 11.50
C LEU A 147 -13.52 4.83 10.97
N SER A 148 -12.63 4.96 9.98
CA SER A 148 -11.86 3.82 9.45
C SER A 148 -10.84 3.32 10.48
N GLN A 149 -10.20 4.23 11.22
CA GLN A 149 -9.28 3.89 12.30
C GLN A 149 -10.00 3.19 13.45
N GLU A 150 -11.16 3.68 13.89
CA GLU A 150 -11.93 2.99 14.94
C GLU A 150 -12.27 1.56 14.55
N ARG A 151 -12.68 1.34 13.29
CA ARG A 151 -12.99 -0.01 12.81
C ARG A 151 -11.73 -0.88 12.79
N MET A 152 -10.61 -0.35 12.31
CA MET A 152 -9.32 -1.05 12.34
C MET A 152 -8.95 -1.46 13.78
N GLU A 153 -9.04 -0.55 14.75
CA GLU A 153 -8.76 -0.85 16.16
C GLU A 153 -9.71 -1.91 16.74
N ARG A 154 -10.99 -1.91 16.36
CA ARG A 154 -11.94 -2.99 16.71
C ARG A 154 -11.51 -4.35 16.16
N TRP A 155 -10.98 -4.40 14.93
CA TRP A 155 -10.40 -5.63 14.37
C TRP A 155 -9.15 -6.06 15.15
N LEU A 156 -8.23 -5.15 15.45
CA LEU A 156 -7.04 -5.47 16.25
C LEU A 156 -7.42 -6.05 17.61
N LYS A 157 -8.43 -5.47 18.27
CA LYS A 157 -8.96 -5.98 19.54
C LYS A 157 -9.60 -7.36 19.39
N HIS A 158 -10.44 -7.56 18.37
CA HIS A 158 -11.13 -8.83 18.14
C HIS A 158 -10.17 -9.99 17.90
N PHE A 159 -9.10 -9.77 17.12
CA PHE A 159 -8.09 -10.79 16.80
C PHE A 159 -6.89 -10.78 17.77
N ASN A 160 -6.98 -10.04 18.87
CA ASN A 160 -5.93 -9.90 19.88
C ASN A 160 -4.55 -9.49 19.32
N ILE A 161 -4.55 -8.69 18.25
CA ILE A 161 -3.35 -8.14 17.63
C ILE A 161 -2.89 -6.93 18.45
N ASN A 162 -1.57 -6.77 18.64
CA ASN A 162 -1.00 -5.70 19.46
C ASN A 162 -1.54 -5.68 20.91
N ALA A 163 -1.85 -6.83 21.50
CA ALA A 163 -2.34 -6.93 22.88
C ALA A 163 -1.46 -6.18 23.90
N LYS A 164 -0.13 -6.18 23.69
CA LYS A 164 0.84 -5.46 24.52
C LYS A 164 0.87 -3.93 24.32
N ASN A 165 0.13 -3.42 23.33
CA ASN A 165 0.04 -2.02 22.96
C ASN A 165 -1.42 -1.55 22.95
N ASP A 166 -2.25 -2.07 23.88
CA ASP A 166 -3.67 -1.69 24.03
C ASP A 166 -4.46 -1.84 22.71
N TRP A 167 -4.12 -2.86 21.91
CA TRP A 167 -4.69 -3.12 20.58
C TRP A 167 -4.58 -1.92 19.60
N LYS A 168 -3.66 -0.98 19.85
CA LYS A 168 -3.36 0.14 18.96
C LYS A 168 -2.29 -0.25 17.96
N PRO A 169 -2.35 0.25 16.71
CA PRO A 169 -1.28 0.03 15.73
C PRO A 169 0.03 0.67 16.20
N TYR A 170 1.16 0.07 15.84
CA TYR A 170 2.43 0.79 15.87
C TYR A 170 2.46 1.76 14.69
N GLN A 171 2.39 3.05 14.97
CA GLN A 171 2.31 4.10 13.95
C GLN A 171 3.71 4.49 13.47
N ILE A 172 4.02 4.26 12.20
CA ILE A 172 5.31 4.61 11.57
C ILE A 172 5.09 5.27 10.20
N HIS A 173 4.65 6.51 10.20
CA HIS A 173 4.43 7.25 8.96
C HIS A 173 5.58 8.21 8.67
N ALA A 174 5.96 8.29 7.40
CA ALA A 174 6.79 9.36 6.86
C ALA A 174 6.00 9.97 5.70
N SER A 175 5.82 11.29 5.73
CA SER A 175 5.05 12.01 4.71
C SER A 175 5.77 11.91 3.35
N GLY A 176 5.01 11.64 2.29
CA GLY A 176 5.49 11.78 0.91
C GLY A 176 5.50 13.24 0.41
N HIS A 177 4.99 14.18 1.21
CA HIS A 177 5.00 15.62 0.91
C HIS A 177 6.10 16.32 1.70
N ALA A 178 6.78 17.26 1.04
CA ALA A 178 7.64 18.23 1.69
C ALA A 178 6.85 19.04 2.72
N SER A 179 7.49 19.33 3.85
CA SER A 179 6.94 20.16 4.92
C SER A 179 6.85 21.63 4.51
N GLY A 180 6.06 22.41 5.25
CA GLY A 180 5.95 23.85 5.02
C GLY A 180 7.29 24.60 4.95
N PRO A 181 8.22 24.37 5.90
CA PRO A 181 9.57 24.96 5.84
C PRO A 181 10.36 24.55 4.59
N GLU A 182 10.36 23.26 4.21
CA GLU A 182 11.07 22.77 3.02
C GLU A 182 10.51 23.39 1.73
N ILE A 183 9.18 23.50 1.63
CA ILE A 183 8.50 24.18 0.52
C ILE A 183 8.87 25.67 0.48
N GLN A 184 8.88 26.36 1.62
CA GLN A 184 9.25 27.78 1.67
C GLN A 184 10.73 27.99 1.31
N GLU A 185 11.62 27.11 1.75
CA GLU A 185 13.03 27.11 1.38
C GLU A 185 13.20 26.93 -0.15
N MET A 186 12.48 25.98 -0.74
CA MET A 186 12.45 25.79 -2.20
C MET A 186 11.99 27.08 -2.92
N ILE A 187 10.92 27.72 -2.46
CA ILE A 187 10.42 28.98 -3.04
C ILE A 187 11.50 30.08 -2.94
N ASN A 188 12.14 30.23 -1.78
CA ASN A 188 13.18 31.25 -1.54
C ASN A 188 14.43 31.04 -2.41
N LYS A 189 14.76 29.78 -2.75
CA LYS A 189 15.86 29.43 -3.67
C LYS A 189 15.50 29.69 -5.13
N ILE A 190 14.31 29.26 -5.56
CA ILE A 190 13.85 29.42 -6.96
C ILE A 190 13.58 30.89 -7.28
N LYS A 191 13.07 31.67 -6.31
CA LYS A 191 12.64 33.07 -6.48
C LYS A 191 11.69 33.25 -7.68
N PRO A 192 10.56 32.51 -7.71
CA PRO A 192 9.66 32.57 -8.86
C PRO A 192 9.02 33.95 -8.99
N LYS A 193 8.89 34.47 -10.22
CA LYS A 193 8.12 35.70 -10.48
C LYS A 193 6.63 35.52 -10.15
N LEU A 194 6.12 34.31 -10.30
CA LEU A 194 4.74 33.93 -9.99
C LEU A 194 4.73 32.57 -9.30
N LEU A 195 4.11 32.50 -8.12
CA LEU A 195 3.87 31.27 -7.37
C LEU A 195 2.39 30.90 -7.44
N VAL A 196 2.10 29.66 -7.84
CA VAL A 196 0.73 29.11 -7.89
C VAL A 196 0.61 27.90 -6.96
N PRO A 197 0.13 28.06 -5.72
CA PRO A 197 -0.06 26.94 -4.80
C PRO A 197 -1.19 26.03 -5.28
N VAL A 198 -0.88 24.75 -5.50
CA VAL A 198 -1.85 23.70 -5.84
C VAL A 198 -1.74 22.55 -4.84
N HIS A 199 -2.73 21.65 -4.83
CA HIS A 199 -2.74 20.46 -3.97
C HIS A 199 -2.64 20.78 -2.46
N THR A 200 -3.31 21.86 -2.01
CA THR A 200 -3.38 22.33 -0.62
C THR A 200 -4.77 22.85 -0.29
N GLU A 201 -5.21 22.69 0.96
CA GLU A 201 -6.42 23.34 1.48
C GLU A 201 -6.15 24.76 2.02
N LYS A 202 -4.88 25.13 2.18
CA LYS A 202 -4.44 26.39 2.80
C LYS A 202 -3.50 27.20 1.89
N PRO A 203 -3.94 27.61 0.68
CA PRO A 203 -3.11 28.38 -0.25
C PRO A 203 -2.72 29.77 0.28
N GLU A 204 -3.40 30.28 1.31
CA GLU A 204 -3.09 31.53 2.01
C GLU A 204 -1.75 31.50 2.76
N LEU A 205 -1.25 30.32 3.13
CA LEU A 205 0.00 30.17 3.89
C LEU A 205 1.26 30.38 3.04
N PHE A 206 1.15 30.29 1.72
CA PHE A 206 2.29 30.39 0.81
C PHE A 206 2.74 31.84 0.64
N ARG A 207 4.05 32.07 0.78
CA ARG A 207 4.67 33.40 0.62
C ARG A 207 5.70 33.37 -0.51
N ASN A 208 5.66 34.39 -1.37
CA ASN A 208 6.63 34.59 -2.43
C ASN A 208 7.24 36.00 -2.35
N PRO A 209 8.32 36.21 -1.58
CA PRO A 209 8.92 37.55 -1.46
C PRO A 209 9.49 38.11 -2.78
N ALA A 210 9.77 37.25 -3.77
CA ALA A 210 10.38 37.63 -5.03
C ALA A 210 9.38 37.91 -6.16
N GLY A 211 8.08 37.76 -5.92
CA GLY A 211 7.06 37.88 -6.95
C GLY A 211 5.64 37.74 -6.42
N GLU A 212 4.71 37.45 -7.31
CA GLU A 212 3.29 37.35 -6.95
C GLU A 212 2.91 35.95 -6.48
N VAL A 213 1.82 35.86 -5.72
CA VAL A 213 1.17 34.59 -5.36
C VAL A 213 -0.23 34.59 -5.97
N TYR A 214 -0.43 33.77 -7.00
CA TYR A 214 -1.74 33.57 -7.61
C TYR A 214 -2.41 32.33 -6.99
N ARG A 215 -3.63 32.51 -6.49
CA ARG A 215 -4.39 31.44 -5.84
C ARG A 215 -5.46 30.93 -6.81
N PRO A 216 -5.28 29.72 -7.39
CA PRO A 216 -6.15 29.24 -8.44
C PRO A 216 -7.54 28.92 -7.91
N LYS A 217 -8.57 29.19 -8.73
CA LYS A 217 -9.95 28.77 -8.49
C LYS A 217 -10.28 27.58 -9.38
N LYS A 218 -10.92 26.56 -8.80
CA LYS A 218 -11.28 25.34 -9.53
C LYS A 218 -12.16 25.67 -10.74
N GLY A 219 -11.76 25.20 -11.92
CA GLY A 219 -12.49 25.38 -13.18
C GLY A 219 -12.34 26.76 -13.82
N VAL A 220 -11.46 27.62 -13.30
CA VAL A 220 -11.17 28.94 -13.89
C VAL A 220 -9.83 28.88 -14.61
N GLU A 221 -9.83 29.22 -15.90
CA GLU A 221 -8.62 29.44 -16.67
C GLU A 221 -8.07 30.84 -16.40
N VAL A 222 -6.76 30.95 -16.21
CA VAL A 222 -6.06 32.23 -16.08
C VAL A 222 -4.81 32.20 -16.94
N SER A 223 -4.68 33.23 -17.78
CA SER A 223 -3.47 33.54 -18.50
C SER A 223 -2.70 34.60 -17.73
N VAL A 224 -1.44 34.32 -17.44
CA VAL A 224 -0.52 35.13 -16.63
C VAL A 224 0.79 35.33 -17.38
#